data_AF-A0AAU4LVC2-F1
#
_entry.id   AF-A0AAU4LVC2-F1
#
_cell.length_a   1.000
_cell.length_b   1.000
_cell.length_c   1.000
_cell.angle_alpha   90.00
_cell.angle_beta   90.00
_cell.angle_gamma   90.00
#
_symmetry.space_group_name_H-M   'P 1'
#
loop_
_entity.id
_entity.type
_entity.pdbx_description
1 polymer ?
#
loop_
_entity_poly.entity_id
_entity_poly.type
_entity_poly.pdbx_seq_one_letter_code
_entity_poly.pdbx_strand_id
1 'polypeptide(L)' 'MYGWIWRHLPGNAWVRGLISLVLALAVVYVLFQYVFPWAEPLLPFGDVTVDGMNGTGAGQ' A
#
# COMPACT_ATOMS: atom_id res chain seq x y z
N MET A 1 -17.62 25.64 30.45
CA MET A 1 -16.71 24.73 31.19
C MET A 1 -16.50 23.42 30.42
N TYR A 2 -15.63 23.45 29.41
CA TYR A 2 -14.92 22.32 28.76
C TYR A 2 -13.86 22.88 27.77
N GLY A 3 -14.04 24.12 27.31
CA GLY A 3 -13.13 24.79 26.37
C GLY A 3 -11.75 25.19 26.91
N TRP A 4 -11.48 25.08 28.22
CA TRP A 4 -10.18 25.47 28.79
C TRP A 4 -9.12 24.36 28.64
N ILE A 5 -9.51 23.08 28.70
CA ILE A 5 -8.59 21.94 28.54
C ILE A 5 -8.21 21.72 27.06
N TRP A 6 -9.09 22.07 26.13
CA TRP A 6 -8.84 22.03 24.69
C TRP A 6 -7.87 23.10 24.19
N ARG A 7 -7.46 24.04 25.06
CA ARG A 7 -6.67 25.21 24.68
C ARG A 7 -5.21 25.18 25.17
N HIS A 8 -4.79 24.07 25.79
CA HIS A 8 -3.43 23.90 26.35
C HIS A 8 -2.55 22.89 25.60
N LEU A 9 -3.08 22.19 24.59
CA LEU A 9 -2.25 21.30 23.77
C LEU A 9 -1.80 22.01 22.49
N PRO A 10 -0.48 22.13 22.24
CA PRO A 10 0.04 22.77 21.05
C PRO A 10 -0.32 21.90 19.83
N GLY A 11 -1.22 22.44 19.00
CA GLY A 11 -1.68 21.85 17.73
C GLY A 11 -3.12 21.33 17.79
N ASN A 12 -3.99 21.92 16.96
CA ASN A 12 -5.38 21.53 16.74
C ASN A 12 -5.46 20.00 16.50
N ALA A 13 -6.41 19.28 17.11
CA ALA A 13 -6.55 17.83 16.91
C ALA A 13 -6.62 17.44 15.40
N TRP A 14 -7.15 18.35 14.59
CA TRP A 14 -7.12 18.32 13.13
C TRP A 14 -5.72 18.28 12.51
N VAL A 15 -4.77 19.08 13.01
CA VAL A 15 -3.39 19.10 12.53
C VAL A 15 -2.68 17.80 12.89
N ARG A 16 -2.90 17.28 14.10
CA ARG A 16 -2.38 15.96 14.49
C ARG A 16 -2.97 14.85 13.64
N GLY A 17 -4.29 14.88 13.40
CA GLY A 17 -4.96 13.94 12.51
C GLY A 17 -4.43 14.01 11.08
N LEU A 18 -4.21 15.22 10.56
CA LEU A 18 -3.70 15.44 9.21
C LEU A 18 -2.25 14.97 9.09
N ILE A 19 -1.40 15.25 10.07
CA ILE A 19 -0.01 14.75 10.09
C ILE A 19 0.02 13.22 10.14
N SER A 20 -0.79 12.59 11.00
CA SER A 20 -0.88 11.12 11.06
C SER A 20 -1.41 10.52 9.76
N LEU A 21 -2.40 11.17 9.13
CA LEU A 21 -2.94 10.74 7.83
C LEU A 21 -1.86 10.83 6.74
N VAL A 22 -1.11 11.94 6.67
CA VAL A 22 0.00 12.12 5.74
C VAL A 22 1.09 11.08 5.99
N LEU A 23 1.41 10.78 7.26
CA LEU A 23 2.40 9.76 7.60
C LEU A 23 1.96 8.36 7.13
N ALA A 24 0.69 8.02 7.35
CA ALA A 24 0.12 6.77 6.86
C ALA A 24 0.15 6.66 5.33
N LEU A 25 -0.23 7.74 4.63
CA LEU A 25 -0.15 7.79 3.16
C LEU A 25 1.29 7.69 2.66
N ALA A 26 2.26 8.30 3.34
CA ALA A 26 3.67 8.18 3.01
C ALA A 26 4.16 6.73 3.17
N VAL A 27 3.76 6.03 4.23
CA VAL A 27 4.07 4.60 4.42
C VAL A 27 3.47 3.75 3.30
N VAL A 28 2.18 3.96 2.99
CA VAL A 28 1.52 3.25 1.87
C VAL A 28 2.25 3.51 0.56
N TYR A 29 2.59 4.76 0.26
CA TYR A 29 3.32 5.14 -0.94
C TYR A 29 4.67 4.42 -1.04
N VAL A 30 5.45 4.40 0.04
CA VAL A 30 6.74 3.68 0.08
C VAL A 30 6.54 2.18 -0.10
N LEU A 31 5.51 1.59 0.51
CA LEU A 31 5.18 0.18 0.35
C LEU A 31 4.89 -0.16 -1.13
N PHE A 32 4.12 0.69 -1.81
CA PHE A 32 3.80 0.48 -3.23
C PHE A 32 4.97 0.75 -4.17
N GLN A 33 5.82 1.76 -3.90
CA GLN A 33 6.94 2.11 -4.78
C GLN A 33 8.18 1.24 -4.58
N TYR A 34 8.40 0.71 -3.37
CA TYR A 34 9.61 -0.05 -3.04
C TYR A 34 9.33 -1.51 -2.68
N VAL A 35 8.33 -1.77 -1.83
CA VAL A 35 8.05 -3.15 -1.38
C VAL A 35 7.37 -3.96 -2.47
N PHE A 36 6.46 -3.36 -3.24
CA PHE A 36 5.78 -4.06 -4.34
C PHE A 36 6.74 -4.52 -5.44
N PRO A 37 7.65 -3.69 -5.98
CA PRO A 37 8.64 -4.16 -6.96
C PRO A 37 9.56 -5.25 -6.40
N TRP A 38 9.85 -5.23 -5.10
CA TRP A 38 10.60 -6.30 -4.45
C TRP A 38 9.77 -7.58 -4.23
N ALA A 39 8.47 -7.43 -3.98
CA ALA A 39 7.54 -8.54 -3.72
C ALA A 39 6.96 -9.16 -5.00
N GLU A 40 6.93 -8.43 -6.12
CA GLU A 40 6.43 -8.89 -7.42
C GLU A 40 6.99 -10.26 -7.84
N PRO A 41 8.30 -10.55 -7.71
CA PRO A 41 8.87 -11.86 -8.03
C PRO A 41 8.45 -12.99 -7.07
N LEU A 42 8.00 -12.65 -5.86
CA LEU A 42 7.55 -13.60 -4.84
C LEU A 42 6.05 -13.89 -4.93
N LEU A 43 5.31 -13.07 -5.69
CA LEU A 43 3.88 -13.25 -5.87
C LEU A 43 3.63 -14.29 -6.98
N PRO A 44 2.94 -15.40 -6.68
CA PRO A 44 2.63 -16.47 -7.65
C PRO A 44 1.54 -16.07 -8.67
N PHE A 45 1.32 -14.76 -8.86
CA PHE A 45 0.38 -14.19 -9.84
C PHE A 45 1.07 -13.80 -11.17
N GLY A 46 2.42 -13.73 -11.19
CA GLY A 46 3.19 -13.53 -12.43
C GLY A 46 3.29 -14.79 -13.29
N ASP A 47 3.02 -15.95 -12.69
CA ASP A 47 2.97 -17.25 -13.36
C ASP A 47 1.56 -17.44 -13.98
N VAL A 48 1.23 -16.57 -14.94
CA VAL A 48 0.09 -16.82 -15.83
C VAL A 48 0.38 -18.09 -16.61
N THR A 49 -0.41 -19.12 -16.33
CA THR A 49 -0.45 -20.43 -16.96
C THR A 49 -0.80 -20.35 -18.45
N VAL A 50 0.09 -19.78 -19.28
CA VAL A 50 0.02 -19.84 -20.76
C VAL A 50 0.77 -21.06 -21.31
N ASP A 51 0.86 -22.15 -20.53
CA ASP A 51 1.41 -23.43 -21.00
C ASP A 51 0.32 -24.38 -21.54
N GLY A 52 -0.97 -24.02 -21.39
CA GLY A 52 -2.09 -24.91 -21.70
C GLY A 52 -2.58 -24.93 -23.16
N MET A 53 -2.18 -24.02 -24.04
CA MET A 53 -2.79 -23.90 -25.38
C MET A 53 -1.83 -23.99 -26.58
N ASN A 54 -0.51 -24.11 -26.36
CA ASN A 54 0.47 -24.20 -27.44
C ASN A 54 1.04 -25.64 -27.62
N GLY A 55 0.53 -26.62 -26.87
CA GLY A 55 1.12 -27.97 -26.75
C GLY A 55 0.36 -29.13 -27.40
N THR A 56 -0.69 -28.90 -28.20
CA THR A 56 -1.49 -30.01 -28.78
C THR A 56 -1.71 -29.89 -30.30
N GLY A 57 -0.76 -29.28 -31.00
CA GLY A 57 -0.81 -29.09 -32.47
C GLY A 57 0.39 -29.66 -33.25
N ALA A 58 1.23 -30.49 -32.62
CA ALA A 58 2.37 -31.10 -33.30
C ALA A 58 2.62 -32.51 -32.74
N GLY A 59 2.03 -33.53 -33.36
CA GLY A 59 2.57 -34.89 -33.25
C GLY A 59 1.62 -36.07 -33.05
N GLN A 60 0.33 -36.00 -33.39
CA GLN A 60 -0.50 -37.21 -33.64
C GLN A 60 -1.45 -36.98 -34.82
#